data_AF-A0A561R7I4-F1
#
_entry.id   AF-A0A561R7I4-F1
#
_cell.length_a   1.000
_cell.length_b   1.000
_cell.length_c   1.000
_cell.angle_alpha   90.00
_cell.angle_beta   90.00
_cell.angle_gamma   90.00
#
_symmetry.space_group_name_H-M   'P 1'
#
loop_
_entity.id
_entity.type
_entity.pdbx_description
1 polymer ?
#
loop_
_entity_poly.entity_id
_entity_poly.type
_entity_poly.pdbx_seq_one_letter_code
_entity_poly.pdbx_strand_id
1 'polypeptide(L)' 'MRAFLETTFGPADFEVLDTVLEEWRTKHGMEKNNPDVGIAAAVMINLFREGNDTVETLRQAVSQHKALAEFS' A
#
# COMPACT_ATOMS: atom_id res chain seq x y z
N MET A 1 11.41 17.88 9.01
CA MET A 1 10.68 17.12 7.97
C MET A 1 11.70 16.61 6.95
N ARG A 2 12.42 15.52 7.26
CA ARG A 2 13.50 14.96 6.43
C ARG A 2 13.60 13.43 6.41
N ALA A 3 12.62 12.71 6.95
CA ALA A 3 12.58 11.24 6.84
C ALA A 3 11.98 10.75 5.49
N PHE A 4 11.61 11.67 4.59
CA PHE A 4 10.95 11.34 3.31
C PHE A 4 11.86 10.68 2.26
N LEU A 5 13.17 10.51 2.49
CA LEU A 5 14.11 9.98 1.49
C LEU A 5 15.07 8.91 2.03
N GLU A 6 15.00 8.55 3.32
CA GLU A 6 15.99 7.66 3.96
C GLU A 6 15.49 6.23 4.22
N THR A 7 14.22 5.91 3.96
CA THR A 7 13.75 4.50 3.94
C THR A 7 14.29 3.82 2.69
N THR A 8 15.37 3.06 2.85
CA THR A 8 15.75 2.01 1.91
C THR A 8 14.69 0.90 1.99
N PHE A 9 13.88 0.75 0.93
CA PHE A 9 13.02 -0.42 0.81
C PHE A 9 13.90 -1.65 0.60
N GLY A 10 13.94 -2.53 1.60
CA GLY A 10 14.53 -3.85 1.51
C GLY A 10 13.57 -4.85 0.85
N PRO A 11 14.06 -6.07 0.55
CA PRO A 11 13.25 -7.12 -0.06
C PRO A 11 12.03 -7.49 0.79
N ALA A 12 12.16 -7.48 2.13
CA ALA A 12 11.05 -7.75 3.04
C ALA A 12 9.96 -6.64 2.99
N ASP A 13 10.35 -5.38 2.83
CA ASP A 13 9.40 -4.26 2.74
C ASP A 13 8.58 -4.35 1.44
N PHE A 14 9.21 -4.77 0.34
CA PHE A 14 8.51 -5.04 -0.92
C PHE A 14 7.55 -6.22 -0.80
N GLU A 15 7.91 -7.30 -0.09
CA GLU A 15 6.98 -8.42 0.15
C GLU A 15 5.73 -7.99 0.92
N VAL A 16 5.87 -7.11 1.92
CA VAL A 16 4.73 -6.55 2.67
C VAL A 16 3.82 -5.73 1.75
N LEU A 17 4.40 -4.81 0.97
CA LEU A 17 3.65 -3.97 0.04
C LEU A 17 2.95 -4.81 -1.05
N ASP A 18 3.65 -5.78 -1.62
CA ASP A 18 3.13 -6.66 -2.68
C ASP A 18 1.98 -7.52 -2.15
N THR A 19 2.12 -8.10 -0.95
CA THR A 19 1.06 -8.88 -0.30
C THR A 19 -0.20 -8.05 -0.10
N VAL A 20 -0.08 -6.85 0.50
CA VAL A 20 -1.26 -6.01 0.79
C VAL A 20 -1.88 -5.45 -0.50
N LEU A 21 -1.06 -5.10 -1.48
CA LEU A 21 -1.53 -4.63 -2.79
C LEU A 21 -2.26 -5.73 -3.55
N GLU A 22 -1.75 -6.97 -3.52
CA GLU A 22 -2.41 -8.12 -4.15
C GLU A 22 -3.73 -8.46 -3.46
N GLU A 23 -3.77 -8.44 -2.13
CA GLU A 23 -5.01 -8.62 -1.36
C GLU A 23 -6.06 -7.55 -1.72
N TRP A 24 -5.65 -6.28 -1.73
CA TRP A 24 -6.53 -5.17 -2.10
C TRP A 24 -7.02 -5.30 -3.54
N ARG A 25 -6.10 -5.50 -4.49
CA ARG A 25 -6.44 -5.71 -5.90
C ARG A 25 -7.41 -6.87 -6.10
N THR A 26 -7.17 -8.00 -5.43
CA THR A 26 -8.02 -9.21 -5.52
C THR A 26 -9.41 -8.93 -4.95
N LYS A 27 -9.49 -8.23 -3.81
CA LYS A 27 -10.75 -7.83 -3.19
C LYS A 27 -11.58 -6.92 -4.09
N HIS A 28 -10.93 -6.02 -4.82
CA HIS A 28 -11.58 -5.08 -5.74
C HIS A 28 -11.71 -5.62 -7.18
N GLY A 29 -11.23 -6.84 -7.47
CA GLY A 29 -11.31 -7.44 -8.79
C GLY A 29 -10.54 -6.67 -9.87
N MET A 30 -9.51 -5.90 -9.51
CA MET A 30 -8.81 -5.02 -10.45
C MET A 30 -7.71 -5.77 -11.21
N GLU A 31 -7.44 -5.34 -12.45
CA GLU A 31 -6.29 -5.81 -13.22
C GLU A 31 -5.01 -5.08 -12.79
N LYS A 32 -3.85 -5.76 -12.89
CA LYS A 32 -2.54 -5.18 -12.56
C LYS A 32 -2.24 -3.89 -13.32
N ASN A 33 -2.78 -3.78 -14.54
CA ASN A 33 -2.59 -2.63 -15.42
C ASN A 33 -3.62 -1.51 -15.18
N ASN A 34 -4.50 -1.66 -14.18
CA ASN A 34 -5.43 -0.61 -13.85
C ASN A 34 -4.66 0.58 -13.22
N PRO A 35 -4.83 1.81 -13.72
CA PRO A 35 -4.25 3.01 -13.10
C PRO A 35 -4.54 3.14 -11.59
N ASP A 36 -5.69 2.65 -11.13
CA ASP A 36 -6.07 2.64 -9.71
C ASP A 36 -5.12 1.78 -8.86
N VAL A 37 -4.59 0.69 -9.41
CA VAL A 37 -3.58 -0.14 -8.74
C VAL A 37 -2.26 0.63 -8.57
N GLY A 38 -1.89 1.43 -9.58
CA GLY A 38 -0.71 2.31 -9.49
C GLY A 38 -0.87 3.38 -8.41
N ILE A 39 -2.06 3.97 -8.29
CA ILE A 39 -2.39 4.94 -7.24
C ILE A 39 -2.38 4.25 -5.87
N ALA A 40 -2.99 3.07 -5.76
CA ALA A 40 -3.00 2.29 -4.53
C ALA A 40 -1.59 1.93 -4.06
N ALA A 41 -0.71 1.50 -4.96
CA ALA A 41 0.68 1.22 -4.62
C ALA A 41 1.40 2.48 -4.09
N ALA A 42 1.21 3.64 -4.74
CA ALA A 42 1.82 4.89 -4.28
C ALA A 42 1.31 5.31 -2.89
N VAL A 43 0.02 5.14 -2.61
CA VAL A 43 -0.58 5.41 -1.29
C VAL A 43 -0.05 4.43 -0.24
N MET A 44 0.01 3.14 -0.55
CA MET A 44 0.55 2.10 0.35
C MET A 44 2.01 2.37 0.70
N ILE A 45 2.83 2.79 -0.27
CA ILE A 45 4.22 3.21 -0.05
C ILE A 45 4.29 4.40 0.91
N ASN A 46 3.38 5.38 0.79
CA ASN A 46 3.34 6.51 1.71
C ASN A 46 2.96 6.07 3.14
N LEU A 47 1.91 5.24 3.27
CA LEU A 47 1.45 4.71 4.55
C LEU A 47 2.52 3.87 5.24
N PHE A 48 3.22 3.02 4.49
CA PHE A 48 4.33 2.22 4.99
C PHE A 48 5.41 3.10 5.64
N ARG A 49 5.76 4.21 4.97
CA ARG A 49 6.76 5.18 5.44
C ARG A 49 6.31 6.02 6.63
N GLU A 50 5.00 6.12 6.86
CA GLU A 50 4.44 6.76 8.07
C GLU A 50 4.58 5.86 9.32
N GLY A 51 5.12 4.64 9.18
CA GLY A 51 5.32 3.68 10.27
C GLY A 51 4.36 2.49 10.23
N ASN A 52 3.69 2.26 9.08
CA ASN A 52 2.88 1.06 8.85
C ASN A 52 3.73 -0.02 8.15
N ASP A 53 4.85 -0.41 8.76
CA ASP A 53 5.86 -1.28 8.14
C ASP A 53 5.50 -2.78 8.12
N THR A 54 4.35 -3.15 8.70
CA THR A 54 3.87 -4.55 8.71
C THR A 54 2.61 -4.73 7.87
N VAL A 55 2.38 -5.96 7.39
CA VAL A 55 1.18 -6.34 6.61
C VAL A 55 -0.10 -5.95 7.36
N GLU A 56 -0.19 -6.23 8.65
CA GLU A 56 -1.38 -5.94 9.45
C GLU A 56 -1.64 -4.44 9.58
N THR A 57 -0.61 -3.66 9.92
CA THR A 57 -0.72 -2.20 10.05
C THR A 57 -1.05 -1.55 8.72
N LEU A 58 -0.41 -1.99 7.64
CA LEU A 58 -0.61 -1.43 6.31
C LEU A 58 -2.00 -1.78 5.78
N ARG A 59 -2.47 -3.02 5.97
CA ARG A 59 -3.83 -3.44 5.61
C ARG A 59 -4.90 -2.64 6.34
N GLN A 60 -4.69 -2.39 7.64
CA GLN A 60 -5.59 -1.57 8.43
C GLN A 60 -5.60 -0.12 7.92
N ALA A 61 -4.41 0.46 7.69
CA ALA A 61 -4.28 1.81 7.15
C ALA A 61 -4.95 1.94 5.77
N VAL A 62 -4.73 0.99 4.86
CA VAL A 62 -5.39 0.89 3.55
C VAL A 62 -6.91 0.83 3.69
N SER A 63 -7.42 0.01 4.62
CA SER A 63 -8.86 -0.13 4.85
C SER A 63 -9.49 1.14 5.46
N GLN A 64 -8.72 1.94 6.20
CA GLN A 64 -9.15 3.22 6.75
C GLN A 64 -8.93 4.39 5.77
N HIS A 65 -8.10 4.21 4.74
CA HIS A 65 -7.78 5.26 3.79
C HIS A 65 -8.94 5.47 2.83
N LYS A 66 -9.65 6.59 2.98
CA LYS A 66 -10.84 6.94 2.18
C LYS A 66 -10.67 6.72 0.68
N ALA A 67 -9.52 7.15 0.14
CA ALA A 67 -9.22 7.02 -1.29
C ALA A 67 -9.14 5.56 -1.77
N LEU A 68 -8.84 4.60 -0.89
CA LEU A 68 -8.78 3.16 -1.22
C LEU A 68 -10.05 2.42 -0.80
N ALA A 69 -10.76 2.93 0.21
CA ALA A 69 -12.04 2.39 0.68
C ALA A 69 -13.22 2.76 -0.23
N GLU A 70 -13.14 3.86 -0.99
CA GLU A 70 -14.19 4.32 -1.90
C GLU A 70 -14.31 3.50 -3.20
N PHE A 71 -13.39 2.58 -3.48
CA PHE A 71 -13.47 1.67 -4.63
C PHE A 71 -14.36 0.43 -4.39
N SER A 72 -15.23 0.46 -3.37
CA SER A 72 -16.13 -0.64 -2.99
C SER A 72 -17.45 -0.66 -3.75
#